data_AF-A0A963HJ15-F1
#
_entry.id   AF-A0A963HJ15-F1
#
_cell.length_a   1.000
_cell.length_b   1.000
_cell.length_c   1.000
_cell.angle_alpha   90.00
_cell.angle_beta   90.00
_cell.angle_gamma   90.00
#
_symmetry.space_group_name_H-M   'P 1'
#
loop_
_entity.id
_entity.type
_entity.pdbx_description
1 polymer ?
#
loop_
_entity_poly.entity_id
_entity_poly.type
_entity_poly.pdbx_seq_one_letter_code
_entity_poly.pdbx_strand_id
1 'polypeptide(L)'
;GKTVTLQKLAESFASIGVPVFVADIKGDLSGIGAAGNQSDKLMERLGAIGITDYTPRANTVVFWDVFGEQGHPVRATISDMGPLLIARLLNLNDTQTGVLTLVFKVADDNGML
;
A
#
# COMPACT_ATOMS: atom_id res chain seq x y z
N GLY A 1 -13.93 -12.55 3.87
CA GLY A 1 -13.20 -13.32 2.84
C GLY A 1 -12.02 -12.57 2.25
N LYS A 2 -12.25 -11.46 1.55
CA LYS A 2 -11.25 -10.77 0.72
C LYS A 2 -10.00 -10.32 1.50
N THR A 3 -10.18 -9.51 2.54
CA THR A 3 -9.08 -8.95 3.34
C THR A 3 -8.24 -10.04 4.01
N VAL A 4 -8.87 -11.00 4.70
CA VAL A 4 -8.18 -12.10 5.39
C VAL A 4 -7.38 -12.96 4.41
N THR A 5 -7.89 -13.17 3.19
CA THR A 5 -7.16 -13.93 2.16
C THR A 5 -5.94 -13.16 1.68
N LEU A 6 -6.11 -11.87 1.37
CA LEU A 6 -5.00 -11.02 0.92
C LEU A 6 -3.92 -10.89 1.99
N GLN A 7 -4.34 -10.76 3.25
CA GLN A 7 -3.46 -10.74 4.41
C GLN A 7 -2.63 -12.02 4.48
N LYS A 8 -3.27 -13.20 4.41
CA LYS A 8 -2.56 -14.48 4.46
C LYS A 8 -1.61 -14.69 3.29
N LEU A 9 -1.96 -14.22 2.09
CA LEU A 9 -1.05 -14.24 0.94
C LEU A 9 0.18 -13.37 1.20
N ALA A 10 0.00 -12.13 1.66
CA ALA A 10 1.10 -11.23 1.97
C ALA A 10 2.03 -11.81 3.05
N GLU A 11 1.47 -12.34 4.15
CA GLU A 11 2.23 -12.98 5.23
C GLU A 11 3.04 -14.19 4.74
N SER A 12 2.46 -14.99 3.84
CA SER A 12 3.09 -16.20 3.30
C SER A 12 4.21 -15.88 2.31
N PHE A 13 4.04 -14.86 1.47
CA PHE A 13 5.10 -14.40 0.58
C PHE A 13 6.25 -13.75 1.36
N ALA A 14 5.93 -12.91 2.36
CA ALA A 14 6.94 -12.31 3.21
C ALA A 14 7.73 -13.36 4.01
N SER A 15 7.09 -14.45 4.47
CA SER A 15 7.77 -15.51 5.22
C SER A 15 8.85 -16.24 4.42
N ILE A 16 8.68 -16.30 3.10
CA ILE A 16 9.66 -16.90 2.18
C ILE A 16 10.61 -15.87 1.56
N GLY A 17 10.62 -14.63 2.08
CA GLY A 17 11.50 -13.55 1.64
C GLY A 17 11.07 -12.83 0.37
N VAL A 18 9.84 -13.04 -0.11
CA VAL A 18 9.29 -12.31 -1.25
C VAL A 18 8.73 -10.97 -0.77
N PRO A 19 9.22 -9.82 -1.25
CA PRO A 19 8.69 -8.52 -0.87
C PRO A 19 7.30 -8.32 -1.48
N VAL A 20 6.38 -7.79 -0.66
CA VAL A 20 4.98 -7.59 -1.04
C VAL A 20 4.62 -6.12 -0.85
N PHE A 21 4.17 -5.47 -1.93
CA PHE A 21 3.69 -4.09 -1.90
C PHE A 21 2.17 -4.07 -2.00
N VAL A 22 1.50 -3.42 -1.05
CA VAL A 22 0.03 -3.38 -0.98
C VAL A 22 -0.44 -1.99 -0.59
N ALA A 23 -1.45 -1.50 -1.30
CA ALA A 23 -2.18 -0.31 -0.90
C ALA A 23 -3.22 -0.66 0.16
N ASP A 24 -3.07 -0.11 1.37
CA ASP A 24 -4.05 -0.25 2.44
C ASP A 24 -4.86 1.03 2.62
N ILE A 25 -6.05 1.06 2.01
CA ILE A 25 -6.94 2.22 2.03
C ILE A 25 -7.78 2.28 3.33
N LYS A 26 -8.03 1.12 3.96
CA LYS A 26 -8.95 1.01 5.11
C LYS A 26 -8.24 0.78 6.45
N GLY A 27 -6.94 0.47 6.42
CA GLY A 27 -6.19 0.06 7.60
C GLY A 27 -6.35 -1.42 7.93
N ASP A 28 -7.10 -2.18 7.13
CA ASP A 28 -7.44 -3.58 7.42
C ASP A 28 -6.22 -4.52 7.26
N LEU A 29 -5.18 -4.10 6.54
CA LEU A 29 -3.99 -4.91 6.25
C LEU A 29 -2.79 -4.52 7.11
N SER A 30 -2.75 -3.28 7.59
CA SER A 30 -1.68 -2.75 8.43
C SER A 30 -1.41 -3.58 9.69
N GLY A 31 -2.45 -4.28 10.18
CA GLY A 31 -2.38 -5.18 11.34
C GLY A 31 -1.38 -6.34 11.20
N ILE A 32 -0.90 -6.67 9.99
CA ILE A 32 0.14 -7.71 9.80
C ILE A 32 1.48 -7.37 10.46
N GLY A 33 1.71 -6.09 10.78
CA GLY A 33 2.88 -5.62 11.51
C GLY A 33 2.87 -5.96 13.00
N ALA A 34 1.73 -6.39 13.54
CA ALA A 34 1.59 -6.84 14.92
C ALA A 34 1.46 -8.37 14.98
N ALA A 35 1.93 -8.97 16.07
CA ALA A 35 1.63 -10.38 16.33
C ALA A 35 0.13 -10.53 16.61
N GLY A 36 -0.51 -11.49 15.95
CA GLY A 36 -1.93 -11.76 16.17
C GLY A 36 -2.23 -12.28 17.58
N ASN A 37 -3.46 -12.07 18.05
CA ASN A 37 -3.91 -12.66 19.31
C ASN A 37 -4.35 -14.11 19.11
N GLN A 38 -3.94 -15.00 20.02
CA GLN A 38 -4.50 -16.34 20.10
C GLN A 38 -5.91 -16.24 20.68
N SER A 39 -6.91 -16.53 19.86
CA SER A 39 -8.31 -16.66 20.32
C SER A 39 -8.70 -18.13 20.30
N ASP A 40 -9.59 -18.54 21.20
CA ASP A 40 -10.05 -19.94 21.31
C ASP A 40 -10.60 -20.45 19.97
N LYS A 41 -11.34 -19.60 19.26
CA LYS A 41 -11.89 -19.88 17.93
C LYS A 41 -10.81 -20.10 16.86
N LEU A 42 -9.67 -19.42 16.97
CA LEU A 42 -8.54 -19.63 16.06
C LEU A 42 -7.85 -20.96 16.37
N MET A 43 -7.61 -21.26 17.65
CA MET A 43 -6.97 -22.50 18.08
C MET A 43 -7.83 -23.73 17.75
N GLU A 44 -9.15 -23.65 17.94
CA GLU A 44 -10.09 -24.72 17.57
C GLU A 44 -10.04 -25.02 16.06
N ARG A 45 -9.99 -23.97 15.23
CA ARG A 45 -9.87 -24.10 13.77
C ARG A 45 -8.53 -24.70 13.35
N LEU A 46 -7.44 -24.28 13.99
CA LEU A 46 -6.10 -24.82 13.73
C LEU A 46 -6.03 -26.30 14.12
N GLY A 47 -6.59 -26.65 15.28
CA GLY A 47 -6.72 -28.03 15.74
C GLY A 47 -7.53 -28.90 14.77
N ALA A 48 -8.66 -28.39 14.25
CA ALA A 48 -9.46 -29.10 13.25
C ALA A 48 -8.72 -29.40 11.93
N ILE A 49 -7.68 -28.63 11.60
CA ILE A 49 -6.86 -28.78 10.38
C ILE A 49 -5.53 -29.48 10.70
N GLY A 50 -5.28 -29.84 11.97
CA GLY A 50 -4.07 -30.54 12.40
C GLY A 50 -2.83 -29.65 12.57
N ILE A 51 -3.00 -28.33 12.66
CA ILE A 51 -1.91 -27.38 12.91
C ILE A 51 -1.79 -27.17 14.42
N THR A 52 -0.69 -27.63 15.01
CA THR A 52 -0.47 -27.62 16.47
C THR A 52 0.64 -26.67 16.91
N ASP A 53 1.45 -26.17 15.98
CA ASP A 53 2.64 -25.36 16.19
C ASP A 53 2.46 -23.88 15.77
N TYR A 54 1.21 -23.40 15.76
CA TYR A 54 0.93 -22.02 15.39
C TYR A 54 1.39 -21.03 16.47
N THR A 55 2.45 -20.29 16.15
CA THR A 55 2.90 -19.15 16.96
C THR A 55 2.56 -17.84 16.24
N PRO A 56 1.76 -16.94 16.85
CA PRO A 56 1.54 -15.64 16.27
C PRO A 56 2.86 -14.88 16.15
N ARG A 57 3.09 -14.27 14.99
CA ARG A 57 4.28 -13.48 14.71
C ARG A 57 3.89 -12.20 14.01
N ALA A 58 4.64 -11.14 14.28
CA ALA A 58 4.61 -9.93 13.48
C ALA A 58 5.37 -10.17 12.16
N ASN A 59 4.94 -9.52 11.09
CA ASN A 59 5.74 -9.43 9.87
C ASN A 59 6.52 -8.13 9.87
N THR A 60 7.72 -8.16 9.28
CA THR A 60 8.46 -6.93 9.01
C THR A 60 7.70 -6.12 7.97
N VAL A 61 7.28 -4.92 8.37
CA VAL A 61 6.53 -3.99 7.51
C VAL A 61 7.20 -2.63 7.50
N VAL A 62 7.05 -1.95 6.37
CA VAL A 62 7.44 -0.55 6.21
C VAL A 62 6.16 0.16 5.77
N PHE A 63 5.66 1.06 6.61
CA PHE A 63 4.49 1.86 6.27
C PHE A 63 4.94 3.05 5.42
N TRP A 64 4.38 3.15 4.23
CA TRP A 64 4.59 4.30 3.35
C TRP A 64 3.42 5.24 3.51
N ASP A 65 3.72 6.50 3.80
CA ASP A 65 2.73 7.55 3.97
C ASP A 65 2.91 8.58 2.86
N VAL A 66 1.81 8.90 2.19
CA VAL A 66 1.75 9.90 1.12
C VAL A 66 1.99 11.30 1.68
N PHE A 67 1.51 11.57 2.90
CA PHE A 67 1.68 12.88 3.56
C PHE A 67 2.94 12.93 4.44
N GLY A 68 3.54 11.77 4.73
CA GLY A 68 4.77 11.67 5.53
C GLY A 68 4.57 11.98 7.03
N GLU A 69 3.37 11.83 7.56
CA GLU A 69 3.05 12.11 8.97
C GLU A 69 3.24 10.87 9.87
N GLN A 70 2.83 9.69 9.39
CA GLN A 70 2.73 8.46 10.19
C GLN A 70 3.66 7.34 9.70
N GLY A 71 4.41 7.57 8.63
CA GLY A 71 5.26 6.54 8.01
C GLY A 71 6.36 7.12 7.14
N HIS A 72 7.03 6.24 6.40
CA HIS A 72 8.05 6.63 5.43
C HIS A 72 7.43 7.46 4.31
N PRO A 73 7.93 8.67 4.05
CA PRO A 73 7.34 9.54 3.05
C PRO A 73 7.51 8.94 1.65
N VAL A 74 6.42 8.89 0.89
CA VAL A 74 6.48 8.59 -0.54
C VAL A 74 7.24 9.72 -1.24
N ARG A 75 8.39 9.42 -1.85
CA ARG A 75 9.29 10.42 -2.45
C ARG A 75 8.86 10.90 -3.85
N ALA A 76 7.58 10.81 -4.20
CA ALA A 76 7.09 11.23 -5.50
C ALA A 76 6.38 12.59 -5.37
N THR A 77 6.93 13.62 -5.99
CA THR A 77 6.29 14.94 -6.06
C THR A 77 5.42 15.07 -7.33
N ILE A 78 4.54 16.08 -7.35
CA ILE A 78 3.76 16.43 -8.55
C ILE A 78 4.70 16.77 -9.73
N SER A 79 5.85 17.37 -9.43
CA SER A 79 6.90 17.73 -10.38
C SER A 79 7.61 16.49 -10.94
N ASP A 80 7.87 15.47 -10.11
CA ASP A 80 8.45 14.19 -10.57
C ASP A 80 7.48 13.40 -11.47
N MET A 81 6.18 13.48 -11.20
CA MET A 81 5.16 12.80 -12.01
C MET A 81 4.96 13.50 -13.35
N GLY A 82 4.94 14.84 -13.33
CA GLY A 82 4.73 15.67 -14.52
C GLY A 82 3.32 15.55 -15.12
N PRO A 83 3.02 16.37 -16.13
CA PRO A 83 1.66 16.47 -16.69
C PRO A 83 1.23 15.18 -17.41
N LEU A 84 2.17 14.44 -17.99
CA LEU A 84 1.87 13.23 -18.76
C LEU A 84 1.38 12.08 -17.87
N LEU A 85 2.07 11.79 -16.77
CA LEU A 85 1.66 10.70 -15.87
C LEU A 85 0.36 11.05 -15.15
N ILE A 86 0.19 12.32 -14.75
CA ILE A 86 -1.06 12.78 -14.13
C ILE A 86 -2.23 12.69 -15.11
N ALA A 87 -2.04 13.09 -16.36
CA ALA A 87 -3.09 12.96 -17.38
C ALA A 87 -3.54 11.50 -17.57
N ARG A 88 -2.61 10.55 -17.58
CA ARG A 88 -2.92 9.11 -17.65
C ARG A 88 -3.63 8.61 -16.40
N LEU A 89 -3.17 9.00 -15.21
CA LEU A 89 -3.79 8.62 -13.94
C LEU A 89 -5.24 9.09 -13.82
N LEU A 90 -5.51 10.30 -14.28
CA LEU A 90 -6.85 10.90 -14.28
C LEU A 90 -7.67 10.52 -15.51
N ASN A 91 -7.11 9.73 -16.42
CA ASN A 91 -7.71 9.29 -17.68
C ASN A 91 -8.29 10.47 -18.49
N LEU A 92 -7.49 11.52 -18.63
CA LEU A 92 -7.86 12.75 -19.32
C LEU A 92 -7.92 12.55 -20.84
N ASN A 93 -8.82 13.28 -21.50
CA ASN A 93 -8.82 13.37 -22.96
C ASN A 93 -7.73 14.33 -23.47
N ASP A 94 -7.55 14.40 -24.79
CA ASP A 94 -6.51 15.21 -25.44
C ASP A 94 -6.57 16.69 -25.05
N THR A 95 -7.77 17.27 -25.01
CA THR A 95 -7.97 18.68 -24.63
C THR A 95 -7.57 18.94 -23.19
N GLN A 96 -8.03 18.09 -22.26
CA GLN A 96 -7.70 18.19 -20.84
C GLN A 96 -6.20 18.00 -20.58
N THR A 97 -5.58 17.06 -21.29
CA THR A 97 -4.12 16.82 -21.23
C THR A 97 -3.34 18.03 -21.74
N GLY A 98 -3.80 18.65 -22.82
CA GLY A 98 -3.22 19.89 -23.36
C GLY A 98 -3.29 21.04 -22.36
N VAL A 99 -4.44 21.24 -21.71
CA VAL A 99 -4.61 22.25 -20.65
C VAL A 99 -3.69 21.97 -19.47
N LEU A 100 -3.64 20.73 -18.98
CA LEU A 100 -2.77 20.36 -17.85
C LEU A 100 -1.28 20.60 -18.18
N THR A 101 -0.86 20.26 -19.40
CA THR A 101 0.51 20.49 -19.84
C THR A 101 0.86 21.99 -19.88
N LEU A 102 -0.08 22.84 -20.31
CA LEU A 102 0.10 24.29 -20.29
C LEU A 102 0.23 24.82 -18.86
N VAL A 103 -0.61 24.34 -17.94
CA VAL A 103 -0.54 24.73 -16.52
C VAL A 103 0.81 24.39 -15.91
N PHE A 104 1.32 23.18 -16.16
CA PHE A 104 2.66 22.78 -15.72
C PHE A 104 3.74 23.68 -16.31
N LYS A 105 3.68 24.00 -17.61
CA LYS A 105 4.64 24.90 -18.23
C LYS A 105 4.64 26.29 -17.58
N VAL A 106 3.46 26.87 -17.36
CA VAL A 106 3.34 28.18 -16.71
C VAL A 106 3.88 28.14 -15.28
N ALA A 107 3.61 27.07 -14.53
CA ALA A 107 4.13 26.93 -13.17
C ALA A 107 5.67 26.83 -13.16
N ASP A 108 6.27 26.14 -14.13
CA ASP A 108 7.72 25.96 -14.24
C ASP A 108 8.39 27.29 -14.62
N ASP A 109 7.83 27.99 -15.61
CA ASP A 109 8.28 29.31 -16.06
C ASP A 109 8.24 30.37 -14.93
N ASN A 110 7.38 30.19 -13.91
CA ASN A 110 7.24 31.08 -12.75
C ASN A 110 7.92 30.55 -11.47
N GLY A 111 8.62 29.41 -11.53
CA GLY A 111 9.29 28.81 -10.35
C GLY A 111 8.32 28.35 -9.25
N MET A 112 7.12 27.92 -9.64
CA MET A 112 6.04 27.48 -8.74
C MET A 112 5.90 25.94 -8.66
N LEU A 113 6.77 25.20 -9.36
CA LEU A 113 6.81 23.73 -9.44
C LEU A 113 7.94 23.14 -8.58
#